data_AF-A0A532TQF1-F1
#
_entry.id   AF-A0A532TQF1-F1
#
_cell.length_a   1.000
_cell.length_b   1.000
_cell.length_c   1.000
_cell.angle_alpha   90.00
_cell.angle_beta   90.00
_cell.angle_gamma   90.00
#
_symmetry.space_group_name_H-M   'P 1'
#
loop_
_entity.id
_entity.type
_entity.pdbx_description
1 polymer ?
#
loop_
_entity_poly.entity_id
_entity_poly.type
_entity_poly.pdbx_seq_one_letter_code
_entity_poly.pdbx_strand_id
1 'polypeptide(L)' 'MKQIADLLETGIIETYTPKRKMLVKDLLKELNLEGKYFGILVDGKKASEDTVLDENSDIVILPHIAGGENNNPLLK' A
#
# COMPACT_ATOMS: atom_id res chain seq x y z
N MET A 1 -8.26 2.67 16.59
CA MET A 1 -7.61 3.22 15.39
C MET A 1 -6.20 2.65 15.35
N LYS A 2 -5.91 1.73 14.42
CA LYS A 2 -4.55 1.22 14.22
C LYS A 2 -3.85 2.11 13.20
N GLN A 3 -2.68 2.59 13.59
CA GLN A 3 -2.01 3.74 13.01
C GLN A 3 -1.20 3.31 11.79
N ILE A 4 -1.29 4.11 10.74
CA ILE A 4 -0.43 4.13 9.55
C ILE A 4 1.08 4.16 9.95
N ALA A 5 1.40 4.60 11.16
CA ALA A 5 2.73 4.58 11.75
C ALA A 5 3.34 3.16 11.90
N ASP A 6 2.55 2.15 12.29
CA ASP A 6 3.03 0.76 12.38
C ASP A 6 3.35 0.17 10.99
N LEU A 7 2.66 0.66 9.95
CA LEU A 7 2.84 0.19 8.57
C LEU A 7 4.16 0.69 7.94
N LEU A 8 4.60 1.89 8.36
CA LEU A 8 5.83 2.51 7.88
C LEU A 8 7.09 1.96 8.56
N GLU A 9 7.01 1.53 9.82
CA GLU A 9 8.17 1.02 10.59
C GLU A 9 8.53 -0.43 10.25
N THR A 10 7.56 -1.23 9.80
CA THR A 10 7.72 -2.68 9.74
C THR A 10 8.00 -3.21 8.33
N GLY A 11 7.79 -2.40 7.30
CA GLY A 11 7.81 -2.86 5.91
C GLY A 11 6.73 -3.91 5.63
N ILE A 12 5.67 -3.95 6.45
CA ILE A 12 4.62 -4.96 6.35
C ILE A 12 3.83 -4.74 5.06
N ILE A 13 3.86 -5.81 4.25
CA ILE A 13 2.94 -6.07 3.16
C ILE A 13 1.57 -6.34 3.81
N GLU A 14 0.65 -5.38 3.77
CA GLU A 14 -0.75 -5.67 4.06
C GLU A 14 -1.39 -6.32 2.84
N THR A 15 -1.69 -7.62 2.95
CA THR A 15 -2.49 -8.34 1.96
C THR A 15 -3.96 -8.01 2.19
N TYR A 16 -4.57 -7.33 1.24
CA TYR A 16 -5.99 -7.00 1.28
C TYR A 16 -6.78 -7.88 0.31
N THR A 17 -7.83 -8.54 0.80
CA THR A 17 -8.77 -9.31 -0.05
C THR A 17 -10.08 -8.53 -0.21
N PRO A 18 -10.42 -8.06 -1.42
CA PRO A 18 -11.67 -7.36 -1.71
C PRO A 18 -12.88 -8.25 -1.43
N LYS A 19 -13.90 -7.72 -0.76
CA LYS A 19 -15.19 -8.42 -0.61
C LYS A 19 -16.13 -8.21 -1.80
N ARG A 20 -15.77 -7.30 -2.69
CA ARG A 20 -16.57 -6.89 -3.86
C ARG A 20 -15.63 -6.38 -4.93
N LYS A 21 -16.12 -6.39 -6.17
CA LYS A 21 -15.44 -5.77 -7.30
C LYS A 21 -15.34 -4.26 -7.08
N MET A 22 -14.14 -3.72 -7.05
CA MET A 22 -13.88 -2.29 -6.85
C MET A 22 -12.59 -1.87 -7.56
N LEU A 23 -12.30 -0.57 -7.62
CA LEU A 23 -11.05 -0.08 -8.19
C LEU A 23 -9.99 0.08 -7.11
N VAL A 24 -8.71 0.02 -7.50
CA VAL A 24 -7.59 0.33 -6.61
C VAL A 24 -7.76 1.71 -5.95
N LYS A 25 -8.24 2.72 -6.68
CA LYS A 25 -8.53 4.05 -6.10
C LYS A 25 -9.61 4.04 -5.03
N ASP A 26 -10.58 3.16 -5.12
CA ASP A 26 -11.63 3.04 -4.10
C ASP A 26 -11.05 2.39 -2.84
N LEU A 27 -10.25 1.34 -3.01
CA LEU A 27 -9.50 0.72 -1.91
C LEU A 27 -8.58 1.73 -1.20
N LEU A 28 -7.80 2.50 -1.96
CA LEU A 28 -6.91 3.53 -1.41
C LEU A 28 -7.69 4.59 -0.63
N LYS A 29 -8.86 5.02 -1.14
CA LYS A 29 -9.74 5.94 -0.41
C LYS A 29 -10.30 5.32 0.86
N GLU A 30 -10.74 4.06 0.83
CA GLU A 30 -11.25 3.36 2.02
C GLU A 30 -10.18 3.22 3.11
N LEU A 31 -8.93 3.01 2.72
CA LEU A 31 -7.78 2.95 3.62
C LEU A 31 -7.21 4.33 3.98
N ASN A 32 -7.77 5.40 3.40
CA ASN A 32 -7.30 6.78 3.54
C ASN A 32 -5.81 6.94 3.16
N LEU A 33 -5.40 6.25 2.09
CA LEU A 33 -4.05 6.26 1.54
C LEU A 33 -4.00 7.14 0.27
N GLU A 34 -2.96 7.94 0.14
CA GLU A 34 -2.71 8.71 -1.09
C GLU A 34 -1.80 7.90 -2.04
N GLY A 35 -2.32 7.50 -3.21
CA GLY A 35 -1.61 6.64 -4.16
C GLY A 35 -0.22 7.13 -4.62
N LYS A 36 0.09 8.43 -4.50
CA LYS A 36 1.43 8.98 -4.79
C LYS A 36 2.53 8.44 -3.85
N TYR A 37 2.16 8.01 -2.64
CA TYR A 37 3.11 7.52 -1.63
C TYR A 37 3.17 5.99 -1.57
N PHE A 38 2.40 5.28 -2.39
CA PHE A 38 2.32 3.83 -2.33
C PHE A 38 2.37 3.20 -3.72
N GLY A 39 3.19 2.16 -3.89
CA GLY A 39 3.15 1.26 -5.03
C GLY A 39 2.13 0.16 -4.78
N ILE A 40 1.18 -0.04 -5.70
CA ILE A 40 0.19 -1.11 -5.59
C ILE A 40 0.56 -2.25 -6.53
N LEU A 41 0.65 -3.45 -6.00
CA LEU A 41 0.77 -4.68 -6.76
C LEU A 41 -0.52 -5.47 -6.64
N VAL A 42 -1.02 -5.99 -7.75
CA VAL A 42 -2.16 -6.88 -7.84
C VAL A 42 -1.67 -8.15 -8.54
N ASP A 43 -1.79 -9.29 -7.89
CA ASP A 43 -1.27 -10.58 -8.36
C ASP A 43 0.22 -10.53 -8.73
N GLY A 44 1.00 -9.78 -7.93
CA GLY A 44 2.43 -9.56 -8.14
C GLY A 44 2.79 -8.60 -9.27
N LYS A 45 1.81 -7.97 -9.94
CA LYS A 45 2.04 -7.00 -11.02
C LYS A 45 1.66 -5.60 -10.59
N LYS A 46 2.43 -4.59 -11.02
CA LYS A 46 2.11 -3.19 -10.75
C LYS A 46 0.74 -2.84 -11.32
N ALA A 47 -0.12 -2.33 -10.45
CA ALA A 47 -1.46 -1.89 -10.77
C ALA A 47 -1.56 -0.36 -10.75
N SER A 48 -2.49 0.16 -11.52
CA SER A 48 -2.85 1.58 -11.55
C SER A 48 -4.10 1.80 -10.71
N GLU A 49 -4.41 3.06 -10.42
CA GLU A 49 -5.62 3.45 -9.68
C GLU A 49 -6.93 2.99 -10.34
N ASP A 50 -6.93 2.79 -11.66
CA ASP A 50 -8.06 2.29 -12.45
C ASP A 50 -8.05 0.76 -12.63
N THR A 51 -7.10 0.05 -12.02
CA THR A 51 -7.12 -1.41 -12.01
C THR A 51 -8.30 -1.90 -11.18
N VAL A 52 -9.04 -2.85 -11.76
CA VAL A 52 -10.17 -3.51 -11.11
C VAL A 52 -9.64 -4.63 -10.21
N LEU A 53 -10.08 -4.60 -8.96
CA LEU A 53 -9.84 -5.62 -7.94
C LEU A 53 -11.09 -6.47 -7.78
N ASP A 54 -10.91 -7.77 -7.57
CA ASP A 54 -11.97 -8.74 -7.27
C ASP A 54 -11.61 -9.59 -6.03
N GLU A 55 -12.51 -10.47 -5.61
CA GLU A 55 -12.33 -11.30 -4.41
C GLU A 55 -11.18 -12.31 -4.49
N ASN A 56 -10.66 -12.56 -5.69
CA ASN A 56 -9.54 -13.47 -5.94
C ASN A 56 -8.21 -12.72 -6.13
N SER A 57 -8.24 -11.39 -6.16
CA SER A 57 -7.06 -10.56 -6.37
C SER A 57 -6.18 -10.54 -5.12
N ASP A 58 -4.89 -10.79 -5.29
CA ASP A 58 -3.91 -10.65 -4.22
C ASP A 58 -3.30 -9.24 -4.26
N ILE A 59 -3.74 -8.35 -3.36
CA ILE A 59 -3.28 -6.96 -3.32
C ILE A 59 -2.18 -6.78 -2.30
N VAL A 60 -1.06 -6.23 -2.77
CA VAL A 60 0.08 -5.82 -1.95
C VAL A 60 0.28 -4.32 -2.09
N ILE A 61 0.24 -3.62 -0.96
CA ILE A 61 0.47 -2.18 -0.87
C ILE A 61 1.88 -1.96 -0.33
N LEU A 62 2.74 -1.34 -1.14
CA LEU A 62 4.11 -1.02 -0.76
C LEU A 62 4.21 0.49 -0.48
N PRO A 63 4.69 0.91 0.69
CA PRO A 63 5.08 2.31 0.85
C PRO A 63 6.19 2.64 -0.15
N HIS A 64 6.11 3.81 -0.75
CA HIS A 64 7.17 4.37 -1.57
C HIS A 64 8.29 4.81 -0.62
N ILE A 65 9.04 3.83 -0.12
CA ILE A 65 10.25 4.09 0.65
C ILE A 65 11.27 4.59 -0.38
N ALA A 66 11.49 5.89 -0.41
CA ALA A 66 12.65 6.48 -1.06
C ALA A 66 13.89 5.96 -0.31
N GLY A 67 14.34 4.76 -0.68
CA GLY A 67 15.57 4.18 -0.16
C GLY A 67 16.74 5.02 -0.63
N GLY A 68 17.21 5.94 0.21
CA GLY A 68 18.37 6.75 -0.14
C GLY A 68 18.77 7.90 0.77
N GLU A 69 18.17 8.15 1.93
CA GLU A 69 18.81 9.05 2.92
C GLU A 69 18.27 8.82 4.35
N ASN A 70 18.79 7.79 5.01
CA ASN A 70 18.76 7.72 6.47
C ASN A 70 19.74 8.77 7.03
N ASN A 71 19.33 10.04 7.07
CA ASN A 71 19.89 11.01 8.01
C ASN A 71 19.10 10.93 9.32
N ASN A 72 19.27 9.82 10.05
CA ASN A 72 18.76 9.68 11.42
C ASN A 72 19.86 10.13 12.41
N PRO A 73 19.73 11.29 13.07
CA PRO A 73 20.74 11.78 14.01
C PRO A 73 20.78 11.01 15.35
N LEU A 74 19.92 10.00 15.55
CA LEU A 74 19.82 9.25 16.82
C LEU A 74 20.55 7.89 16.83
N LEU A 75 21.36 7.60 15.81
CA LEU A 75 22.27 6.44 15.77
C LEU A 75 23.73 6.89 15.64
N LYS A 76 24.16 7.83 16.49
CA LYS A 76 25.57 8.16 16.73
C LYS A 76 25.96 7.86 18.16
#